data_AF-A0AA95ZGG5-F1
#
_entry.id   AF-A0AA95ZGG5-F1
#
_cell.length_a   1.000
_cell.length_b   1.000
_cell.length_c   1.000
_cell.angle_alpha   90.00
_cell.angle_beta   90.00
_cell.angle_gamma   90.00
#
_symmetry.space_group_name_H-M   'P 1'
#
loop_
_entity.id
_entity.type
_entity.pdbx_description
1 polymer ?
#
loop_
_entity_poly.entity_id
_entity_poly.type
_entity_poly.pdbx_seq_one_letter_code
_entity_poly.pdbx_strand_id
1 'polypeptide(L)'
;MAIRNLWPIGRICGLLLAGMALGAGPVLAEPAPGIRYAQAAPGTAPRPNVPGAEQQQEDQLFQILRELSGGCNEAAWTLWRSNSYDDWRNRRARVLSMHYSVRSYESLPPLPASLPEALKLKAEPTIKSANETLSASGDVFKDLATYINAKDYEDDKFRKGDELNAKLLAAGKRCHQLEAELAEVYRDVAALVIERRKAGAARPEIVAVMIADWQKASALSRELGRFEAADRATLEGLVRDLSALSDERKANFEPLKQAPQAIVKRFYETTLQDDIAAKMRRLLREAKTPKAFKELAQDRPRSEFWAVRREIDYFMPDAILSYLRNPG
;
A
#
# COMPACT_ATOMS: atom_id res chain seq x y z
N MET A 1 -11.19 35.27 20.19
CA MET A 1 -11.34 36.52 19.40
C MET A 1 -9.95 36.94 18.93
N ALA A 2 -9.83 37.41 17.68
CA ALA A 2 -8.62 37.68 16.88
C ALA A 2 -7.95 36.45 16.23
N ILE A 3 -8.34 36.21 14.97
CA ILE A 3 -7.67 35.37 13.96
C ILE A 3 -6.97 36.34 12.97
N ARG A 4 -5.69 36.10 12.71
CA ARG A 4 -4.84 36.70 11.64
C ARG A 4 -3.79 35.64 11.30
N ASN A 5 -3.34 35.36 10.08
CA ASN A 5 -3.68 35.77 8.72
C ASN A 5 -3.19 34.63 7.80
N LEU A 6 -3.94 34.37 6.73
CA LEU A 6 -3.54 33.56 5.57
C LEU A 6 -2.42 34.26 4.78
N TRP A 7 -1.50 33.50 4.19
CA TRP A 7 -0.59 33.96 3.14
C TRP A 7 -0.74 33.11 1.87
N PRO A 8 -0.52 33.70 0.67
CA PRO A 8 -1.14 33.26 -0.56
C PRO A 8 -0.18 32.65 -1.59
N ILE A 9 -0.84 32.08 -2.59
CA ILE A 9 -0.43 31.52 -3.88
C ILE A 9 0.59 32.39 -4.64
N GLY A 10 1.61 31.77 -5.24
CA GLY A 10 2.48 32.35 -6.26
C GLY A 10 2.43 31.56 -7.57
N ARG A 11 1.61 32.03 -8.52
CA ARG A 11 1.66 31.70 -9.96
C ARG A 11 2.39 32.85 -10.66
N ILE A 12 3.40 32.54 -11.48
CA ILE A 12 4.01 33.51 -12.40
C ILE A 12 3.65 33.11 -13.84
N CYS A 13 2.98 34.03 -14.52
CA CYS A 13 2.79 34.11 -15.96
C CYS A 13 3.22 35.51 -16.41
N GLY A 14 3.94 35.60 -17.52
CA GLY A 14 4.24 36.82 -18.28
C GLY A 14 5.24 36.46 -19.39
N LEU A 15 4.83 36.30 -20.64
CA LEU A 15 4.42 37.24 -21.71
C LEU A 15 5.56 37.60 -22.68
N LEU A 16 5.37 37.14 -23.93
CA LEU A 16 5.51 37.83 -25.23
C LEU A 16 6.84 38.47 -25.70
N LEU A 17 7.27 38.11 -26.92
CA LEU A 17 7.42 39.05 -28.03
C LEU A 17 7.46 38.34 -29.40
N ALA A 18 6.79 38.97 -30.37
CA ALA A 18 6.54 38.53 -31.73
C ALA A 18 7.47 39.22 -32.74
N GLY A 19 7.61 38.64 -33.94
CA GLY A 19 8.20 39.28 -35.12
C GLY A 19 7.91 38.50 -36.41
N MET A 20 6.93 38.99 -37.20
CA MET A 20 6.69 38.69 -38.63
C MET A 20 7.73 39.48 -39.49
N ALA A 21 7.98 39.33 -40.81
CA ALA A 21 7.34 38.65 -41.95
C ALA A 21 8.24 38.71 -43.22
N LEU A 22 7.97 37.81 -44.19
CA LEU A 22 7.92 37.93 -45.68
C LEU A 22 9.17 38.10 -46.58
N GLY A 23 9.24 37.24 -47.63
CA GLY A 23 9.54 37.67 -49.02
C GLY A 23 10.27 36.69 -49.98
N ALA A 24 9.55 36.23 -51.04
CA ALA A 24 9.98 35.69 -52.36
C ALA A 24 10.77 34.35 -52.40
N GLY A 25 10.60 33.38 -53.29
CA GLY A 25 9.93 33.14 -54.59
C GLY A 25 10.51 31.81 -55.16
N PRO A 26 9.92 31.13 -56.17
CA PRO A 26 10.20 29.72 -56.46
C PRO A 26 11.37 29.51 -57.45
N VAL A 27 12.20 28.50 -57.20
CA VAL A 27 13.18 27.98 -58.19
C VAL A 27 12.91 26.50 -58.42
N LEU A 28 12.56 26.19 -59.67
CA LEU A 28 12.51 24.84 -60.22
C LEU A 28 13.94 24.30 -60.33
N ALA A 29 14.22 23.16 -59.71
CA ALA A 29 15.40 22.35 -59.96
C ALA A 29 14.99 20.87 -60.03
N GLU A 30 15.49 20.19 -61.05
CA GLU A 30 15.20 18.81 -61.45
C GLU A 30 15.52 17.75 -60.36
N PRO A 31 14.87 16.57 -60.40
CA PRO A 31 15.00 15.57 -59.35
C PRO A 31 16.31 14.78 -59.47
N ALA A 32 17.11 14.81 -58.42
CA ALA A 32 18.21 13.86 -58.21
C ALA A 32 17.65 12.46 -57.87
N PRO A 33 18.36 11.37 -58.22
CA PRO A 33 17.85 10.01 -58.05
C PRO A 33 17.99 9.52 -56.60
N GLY A 34 16.90 8.97 -56.07
CA GLY A 34 16.91 7.79 -55.20
C GLY A 34 17.36 7.95 -53.74
N ILE A 35 16.43 8.34 -52.87
CA ILE A 35 16.27 7.66 -51.57
C ILE A 35 14.79 7.30 -51.44
N ARG A 36 14.47 6.02 -51.68
CA ARG A 36 13.19 5.47 -51.24
C ARG A 36 13.24 5.41 -49.73
N TYR A 37 12.69 6.42 -49.05
CA TYR A 37 12.21 6.20 -47.70
C TYR A 37 11.13 5.13 -47.82
N ALA A 38 11.41 3.92 -47.32
CA ALA A 38 10.36 2.99 -47.03
C ALA A 38 9.40 3.72 -46.08
N GLN A 39 8.24 4.14 -46.59
CA GLN A 39 7.11 4.48 -45.74
C GLN A 39 6.82 3.22 -44.96
N ALA A 40 7.28 3.18 -43.71
CA ALA A 40 6.76 2.26 -42.74
C ALA A 40 5.25 2.47 -42.75
N ALA A 41 4.50 1.44 -43.15
CA ALA A 41 3.07 1.41 -42.94
C ALA A 41 2.83 1.84 -41.48
N PRO A 42 1.84 2.70 -41.18
CA PRO A 42 1.49 3.01 -39.80
C PRO A 42 1.12 1.69 -39.14
N GLY A 43 2.10 1.10 -38.46
CA GLY A 43 1.90 -0.05 -37.61
C GLY A 43 0.85 0.39 -36.62
N THR A 44 -0.25 -0.35 -36.58
CA THR A 44 -1.29 -0.22 -35.57
C THR A 44 -0.60 -0.03 -34.23
N ALA A 45 -0.67 1.18 -33.67
CA ALA A 45 -0.29 1.40 -32.29
C ALA A 45 -1.00 0.31 -31.47
N PRO A 46 -0.29 -0.44 -30.61
CA PRO A 46 -0.91 -1.49 -29.81
C PRO A 46 -2.12 -0.85 -29.12
N ARG A 47 -3.32 -1.36 -29.44
CA ARG A 47 -4.55 -0.86 -28.82
C ARG A 47 -4.37 -0.99 -27.30
N PRO A 48 -4.74 0.03 -26.51
CA PRO A 48 -4.69 -0.10 -25.06
C PRO A 48 -5.46 -1.37 -24.68
N ASN A 49 -4.82 -2.25 -23.91
CA ASN A 49 -5.44 -3.46 -23.42
C ASN A 49 -6.53 -3.05 -22.42
N VAL A 50 -7.77 -2.90 -22.89
CA VAL A 50 -8.90 -2.52 -22.04
C VAL A 50 -9.21 -3.72 -21.14
N PRO A 51 -9.12 -3.56 -19.80
CA PRO A 51 -9.45 -4.65 -18.89
C PRO A 51 -10.86 -5.16 -19.13
N GLY A 52 -11.03 -6.47 -19.28
CA GLY A 52 -12.36 -7.09 -19.34
C GLY A 52 -13.16 -6.79 -18.06
N ALA A 53 -14.49 -6.89 -18.12
CA ALA A 53 -15.37 -6.55 -16.99
C ALA A 53 -15.02 -7.30 -15.69
N GLU A 54 -14.61 -8.56 -15.81
CA GLU A 54 -14.15 -9.36 -14.66
C GLU A 54 -12.87 -8.80 -14.03
N GLN A 55 -11.90 -8.37 -14.85
CA GLN A 55 -10.68 -7.74 -14.33
C GLN A 55 -10.95 -6.43 -13.62
N GLN A 56 -11.88 -5.62 -14.13
CA GLN A 56 -12.25 -4.37 -13.46
C GLN A 56 -12.84 -4.62 -12.06
N GLN A 57 -13.59 -5.71 -11.88
CA GLN A 57 -14.19 -6.08 -10.60
C GLN A 57 -13.16 -6.61 -9.61
N GLU A 58 -12.22 -7.43 -10.08
CA GLU A 58 -11.09 -7.88 -9.26
C GLU A 58 -10.21 -6.69 -8.84
N ASP A 59 -9.96 -5.75 -9.76
CA ASP A 59 -9.18 -4.53 -9.48
C ASP A 59 -9.89 -3.66 -8.43
N GLN A 60 -11.21 -3.54 -8.52
CA GLN A 60 -12.03 -2.85 -7.53
C GLN A 60 -11.96 -3.53 -6.15
N LEU A 61 -12.01 -4.87 -6.09
CA LEU A 61 -11.83 -5.61 -4.84
C LEU A 61 -10.46 -5.30 -4.21
N PHE A 62 -9.38 -5.36 -4.98
CA PHE A 62 -8.04 -5.05 -4.47
C PHE A 62 -7.93 -3.60 -3.99
N GLN A 63 -8.58 -2.66 -4.67
CA GLN A 63 -8.65 -1.28 -4.21
C GLN A 63 -9.36 -1.17 -2.86
N ILE A 64 -10.54 -1.79 -2.70
CA ILE A 64 -11.30 -1.81 -1.44
C ILE A 64 -10.46 -2.37 -0.29
N LEU A 65 -9.78 -3.50 -0.51
CA LEU A 65 -8.95 -4.12 0.52
C LEU A 65 -7.79 -3.22 0.96
N ARG A 66 -7.12 -2.55 0.01
CA ARG A 66 -6.02 -1.61 0.33
C ARG A 66 -6.52 -0.38 1.06
N GLU A 67 -7.66 0.18 0.64
CA GLU A 67 -8.26 1.35 1.28
C GLU A 67 -8.68 1.05 2.72
N LEU A 68 -9.31 -0.10 2.98
CA LEU A 68 -9.66 -0.51 4.35
C LEU A 68 -8.44 -0.80 5.20
N SER A 69 -7.43 -1.49 4.65
CA SER A 69 -6.19 -1.75 5.39
C SER A 69 -5.51 -0.42 5.77
N GLY A 70 -5.43 0.54 4.85
CA GLY A 70 -4.92 1.89 5.12
C GLY A 70 -5.77 2.63 6.17
N GLY A 71 -7.10 2.60 6.05
CA GLY A 71 -8.02 3.19 7.02
C GLY A 71 -7.85 2.61 8.42
N CYS A 72 -7.75 1.28 8.53
CA CYS A 72 -7.48 0.58 9.77
C CYS A 72 -6.09 0.91 10.34
N ASN A 73 -5.04 1.00 9.53
CA ASN A 73 -3.70 1.41 9.99
C ASN A 73 -3.73 2.82 10.60
N GLU A 74 -4.35 3.77 9.90
CA GLU A 74 -4.47 5.16 10.33
C GLU A 74 -5.31 5.27 11.61
N ALA A 75 -6.42 4.54 11.68
CA ALA A 75 -7.26 4.49 12.87
C ALA A 75 -6.53 3.86 14.06
N ALA A 76 -5.79 2.76 13.86
CA ALA A 76 -4.97 2.15 14.90
C ALA A 76 -3.89 3.12 15.40
N TRP A 77 -3.19 3.80 14.49
CA TRP A 77 -2.21 4.81 14.86
C TRP A 77 -2.84 5.96 15.65
N THR A 78 -3.99 6.45 15.21
CA THR A 78 -4.66 7.63 15.77
C THR A 78 -5.32 7.33 17.11
N LEU A 79 -6.19 6.31 17.14
CA LEU A 79 -7.08 6.06 18.27
C LEU A 79 -6.40 5.26 19.38
N TRP A 80 -5.44 4.41 19.03
CA TRP A 80 -4.72 3.58 20.00
C TRP A 80 -3.32 4.09 20.30
N ARG A 81 -2.50 4.37 19.28
CA ARG A 81 -1.07 4.64 19.50
C ARG A 81 -0.72 6.07 19.88
N SER A 82 -1.34 7.07 19.23
CA SER A 82 -1.03 8.49 19.39
C SER A 82 -2.09 9.28 20.17
N ASN A 83 -3.19 8.64 20.55
CA ASN A 83 -4.26 9.25 21.34
C ASN A 83 -3.72 9.83 22.66
N SER A 84 -3.81 11.15 22.82
CA SER A 84 -3.24 11.88 23.96
C SER A 84 -4.29 12.28 25.02
N TYR A 85 -5.47 11.64 25.04
CA TYR A 85 -6.57 12.02 25.95
C TYR A 85 -6.14 12.07 27.41
N ASP A 86 -5.43 11.06 27.91
CA ASP A 86 -4.98 11.01 29.31
C ASP A 86 -4.02 12.15 29.67
N ASP A 87 -3.14 12.55 28.76
CA ASP A 87 -2.21 13.66 28.99
C ASP A 87 -2.93 15.00 29.05
N TRP A 88 -3.90 15.21 28.16
CA TRP A 88 -4.74 16.39 28.18
C TRP A 88 -5.59 16.45 29.46
N ARG A 89 -6.28 15.35 29.78
CA ARG A 89 -7.11 15.20 30.99
C ARG A 89 -6.33 15.51 32.26
N ASN A 90 -5.10 14.99 32.38
CA ASN A 90 -4.23 15.20 33.54
C ASN A 90 -3.40 16.49 33.46
N ARG A 91 -3.71 17.40 32.52
CA ARG A 91 -3.01 18.68 32.31
C ARG A 91 -1.51 18.55 32.04
N ARG A 92 -1.05 17.37 31.63
CA ARG A 92 0.32 17.13 31.14
C ARG A 92 0.51 17.69 29.73
N ALA A 93 -0.57 17.74 28.96
CA ALA A 93 -0.65 18.43 27.67
C ALA A 93 -1.69 19.56 27.71
N ARG A 94 -1.37 20.69 27.09
CA ARG A 94 -2.30 21.85 26.99
C ARG A 94 -3.38 21.68 25.93
N VAL A 95 -3.16 20.78 24.97
CA VAL A 95 -4.03 20.53 23.81
C VAL A 95 -4.23 19.04 23.67
N LEU A 96 -5.48 18.61 23.49
CA LEU A 96 -5.78 17.25 23.07
C LEU A 96 -5.35 17.08 21.61
N SER A 97 -4.38 16.19 21.37
CA SER A 97 -3.91 15.86 20.04
C SER A 97 -4.44 14.48 19.66
N MET A 98 -5.32 14.43 18.67
CA MET A 98 -5.77 13.20 18.03
C MET A 98 -5.73 13.43 16.51
N HIS A 99 -4.96 12.62 15.80
CA HIS A 99 -4.76 12.72 14.35
C HIS A 99 -5.98 12.21 13.57
N TYR A 100 -7.09 12.94 13.63
CA TYR A 100 -8.33 12.51 12.99
C TYR A 100 -8.34 12.84 11.49
N SER A 101 -8.68 11.85 10.67
CA SER A 101 -8.99 12.00 9.25
C SER A 101 -10.41 11.50 9.00
N VAL A 102 -11.33 12.40 8.65
CA VAL A 102 -12.73 12.06 8.33
C VAL A 102 -12.79 10.93 7.30
N ARG A 103 -11.91 11.00 6.28
CA ARG A 103 -11.83 10.00 5.21
C ARG A 103 -11.45 8.61 5.69
N SER A 104 -10.75 8.49 6.82
CA SER A 104 -10.36 7.19 7.38
C SER A 104 -11.55 6.44 7.99
N TYR A 105 -12.70 7.10 8.14
CA TYR A 105 -13.91 6.58 8.79
C TYR A 105 -15.15 6.63 7.90
N GLU A 106 -15.02 7.10 6.66
CA GLU A 106 -16.07 6.97 5.65
C GLU A 106 -16.17 5.49 5.24
N SER A 107 -17.39 4.95 5.21
CA SER A 107 -17.63 3.59 4.75
C SER A 107 -17.25 3.44 3.28
N LEU A 108 -16.51 2.39 2.94
CA LEU A 108 -16.20 2.09 1.55
C LEU A 108 -17.43 1.53 0.81
N PRO A 109 -17.46 1.65 -0.53
CA PRO A 109 -18.52 1.07 -1.35
C PRO A 109 -18.62 -0.45 -1.16
N PRO A 110 -19.82 -1.03 -1.36
CA PRO A 110 -20.03 -2.47 -1.24
C PRO A 110 -19.21 -3.25 -2.27
N LEU A 111 -18.99 -4.53 -2.00
CA LEU A 111 -18.34 -5.44 -2.93
C LEU A 111 -19.08 -5.49 -4.28
N PRO A 112 -18.37 -5.64 -5.42
CA PRO A 112 -19.01 -5.77 -6.72
C PRO A 112 -19.97 -6.96 -6.76
N ALA A 113 -21.21 -6.74 -7.21
CA ALA A 113 -22.26 -7.77 -7.21
C ALA A 113 -21.92 -9.00 -8.06
N SER A 114 -21.11 -8.83 -9.10
CA SER A 114 -20.67 -9.87 -10.04
C SER A 114 -19.32 -10.50 -9.69
N LEU A 115 -18.72 -10.15 -8.54
CA LEU A 115 -17.49 -10.77 -8.08
C LEU A 115 -17.68 -12.30 -7.92
N PRO A 116 -16.71 -13.14 -8.34
CA PRO A 116 -16.80 -14.58 -8.13
C PRO A 116 -17.03 -14.94 -6.66
N GLU A 117 -17.90 -15.92 -6.41
CA GLU A 117 -18.35 -16.29 -5.06
C GLU A 117 -17.19 -16.67 -4.13
N ALA A 118 -16.18 -17.36 -4.65
CA ALA A 118 -14.99 -17.71 -3.89
C ALA A 118 -14.24 -16.48 -3.35
N LEU A 119 -14.20 -15.39 -4.12
CA LEU A 119 -13.56 -14.14 -3.69
C LEU A 119 -14.45 -13.37 -2.71
N LYS A 120 -15.78 -13.37 -2.91
CA LYS A 120 -16.74 -12.77 -1.97
C LYS A 120 -16.66 -13.43 -0.60
N LEU A 121 -16.81 -14.76 -0.53
CA LEU A 121 -16.75 -15.52 0.72
C LEU A 121 -15.43 -15.30 1.46
N LYS A 122 -14.33 -15.11 0.72
CA LYS A 122 -13.01 -14.85 1.30
C LYS A 122 -12.88 -13.45 1.90
N ALA A 123 -13.46 -12.43 1.27
CA ALA A 123 -13.20 -11.03 1.61
C ALA A 123 -14.32 -10.36 2.43
N GLU A 124 -15.58 -10.75 2.22
CA GLU A 124 -16.76 -10.08 2.77
C GLU A 124 -16.77 -9.97 4.30
N PRO A 125 -16.47 -11.02 5.08
CA PRO A 125 -16.55 -10.92 6.55
C PRO A 125 -15.58 -9.88 7.12
N THR A 126 -14.34 -9.88 6.65
CA THR A 126 -13.30 -8.95 7.12
C THR A 126 -13.57 -7.53 6.64
N ILE A 127 -14.02 -7.35 5.39
CA ILE A 127 -14.43 -6.04 4.84
C ILE A 127 -15.57 -5.44 5.66
N LYS A 128 -16.60 -6.25 5.97
CA LYS A 128 -17.74 -5.83 6.78
C LYS A 128 -17.28 -5.41 8.17
N SER A 129 -16.48 -6.24 8.84
CA SER A 129 -15.95 -5.93 10.18
C SER A 129 -15.09 -4.66 10.20
N ALA A 130 -14.29 -4.42 9.16
CA ALA A 130 -13.51 -3.19 9.03
C ALA A 130 -14.39 -1.95 8.85
N ASN A 131 -15.35 -1.99 7.93
CA ASN A 131 -16.30 -0.89 7.73
C ASN A 131 -17.10 -0.56 8.99
N GLU A 132 -17.62 -1.58 9.69
CA GLU A 132 -18.38 -1.40 10.93
C GLU A 132 -17.51 -0.77 12.03
N THR A 133 -16.28 -1.27 12.21
CA THR A 133 -15.35 -0.75 13.22
C THR A 133 -14.96 0.71 12.93
N LEU A 134 -14.60 1.01 11.68
CA LEU A 134 -14.22 2.36 11.26
C LEU A 134 -15.40 3.34 11.40
N SER A 135 -16.57 2.98 10.88
CA SER A 135 -17.77 3.83 10.94
C SER A 135 -18.17 4.13 12.39
N ALA A 136 -18.24 3.11 13.25
CA ALA A 136 -18.59 3.29 14.66
C ALA A 136 -17.59 4.17 15.41
N SER A 137 -16.29 4.09 15.07
CA SER A 137 -15.27 4.92 15.71
C SER A 137 -15.38 6.42 15.37
N GLY A 138 -15.90 6.75 14.18
CA GLY A 138 -16.15 8.14 13.77
C GLY A 138 -17.17 8.84 14.67
N ASP A 139 -18.28 8.17 14.98
CA ASP A 139 -19.33 8.71 15.85
C ASP A 139 -18.84 8.87 17.30
N VAL A 140 -18.13 7.87 17.83
CA VAL A 140 -17.55 7.96 19.19
C VAL A 140 -16.54 9.11 19.30
N PHE A 141 -15.75 9.34 18.26
CA PHE A 141 -14.80 10.45 18.22
C PHE A 141 -15.53 11.80 18.23
N LYS A 142 -16.59 11.94 17.43
CA LYS A 142 -17.43 13.14 17.39
C LYS A 142 -18.09 13.41 18.75
N ASP A 143 -18.57 12.38 19.42
CA ASP A 143 -19.15 12.50 20.76
C ASP A 143 -18.12 12.98 21.80
N LEU A 144 -16.90 12.44 21.74
CA LEU A 144 -15.80 12.88 22.62
C LEU A 144 -15.42 14.34 22.36
N ALA A 145 -15.29 14.73 21.09
CA ALA A 145 -15.00 16.11 20.71
C ALA A 145 -16.10 17.07 21.19
N THR A 146 -17.38 16.67 21.06
CA THR A 146 -18.52 17.47 21.54
C THR A 146 -18.50 17.63 23.06
N TYR A 147 -18.30 16.52 23.78
CA TYR A 147 -18.18 16.50 25.23
C TYR A 147 -17.05 17.42 25.75
N ILE A 148 -15.89 17.41 25.08
CA ILE A 148 -14.75 18.27 25.44
C ILE A 148 -15.06 19.74 25.13
N ASN A 149 -15.62 20.05 23.95
CA ASN A 149 -15.90 21.42 23.54
C ASN A 149 -17.00 22.07 24.38
N ALA A 150 -18.00 21.30 24.81
CA ALA A 150 -19.07 21.75 25.70
C ALA A 150 -18.61 21.93 27.16
N LYS A 151 -17.42 21.40 27.51
CA LYS A 151 -16.87 21.36 28.88
C LYS A 151 -17.71 20.54 29.87
N ASP A 152 -18.49 19.59 29.38
CA ASP A 152 -19.28 18.66 30.20
C ASP A 152 -18.43 17.90 31.24
N TYR A 153 -17.12 17.77 30.99
CA TYR A 153 -16.15 17.18 31.92
C TYR A 153 -16.03 17.92 33.26
N GLU A 154 -16.41 19.20 33.32
CA GLU A 154 -16.41 19.99 34.56
C GLU A 154 -17.48 19.47 35.54
N ASP A 155 -18.61 19.01 34.99
CA ASP A 155 -19.77 18.53 35.75
C ASP A 155 -19.65 17.06 36.13
N ASP A 156 -19.34 16.19 35.17
CA ASP A 156 -19.31 14.73 35.39
C ASP A 156 -17.92 14.19 35.78
N LYS A 157 -16.94 15.09 35.99
CA LYS A 157 -15.56 14.79 36.39
C LYS A 157 -14.87 13.77 35.47
N PHE A 158 -14.99 13.95 34.16
CA PHE A 158 -14.36 13.12 33.11
C PHE A 158 -14.99 11.74 32.90
N ARG A 159 -16.09 11.38 33.59
CA ARG A 159 -16.64 10.02 33.52
C ARG A 159 -17.04 9.62 32.10
N LYS A 160 -17.83 10.43 31.40
CA LYS A 160 -18.25 10.14 30.02
C LYS A 160 -17.07 10.19 29.05
N GLY A 161 -16.13 11.12 29.25
CA GLY A 161 -14.92 11.21 28.43
C GLY A 161 -14.05 9.95 28.51
N ASP A 162 -13.91 9.38 29.71
CA ASP A 162 -13.16 8.13 29.94
C ASP A 162 -13.82 6.94 29.25
N GLU A 163 -15.15 6.84 29.32
CA GLU A 163 -15.91 5.81 28.63
C GLU A 163 -15.76 5.89 27.11
N LEU A 164 -15.84 7.10 26.55
CA LEU A 164 -15.66 7.34 25.12
C LEU A 164 -14.22 7.04 24.68
N ASN A 165 -13.22 7.47 25.47
CA ASN A 165 -11.82 7.18 25.20
C ASN A 165 -11.53 5.67 25.21
N ALA A 166 -12.09 4.92 26.17
CA ALA A 166 -11.95 3.47 26.23
C ALA A 166 -12.51 2.79 24.96
N LYS A 167 -13.66 3.25 24.45
CA LYS A 167 -14.22 2.77 23.18
C LYS A 167 -13.29 3.07 21.99
N LEU A 168 -12.71 4.26 21.92
CA LEU A 168 -11.76 4.62 20.85
C LEU A 168 -10.48 3.77 20.91
N LEU A 169 -9.91 3.56 22.10
CA LEU A 169 -8.75 2.69 22.29
C LEU A 169 -9.05 1.26 21.84
N ALA A 170 -10.24 0.73 22.18
CA ALA A 170 -10.67 -0.60 21.75
C ALA A 170 -10.84 -0.68 20.23
N ALA A 171 -11.45 0.33 19.60
CA ALA A 171 -11.59 0.41 18.15
C ALA A 171 -10.22 0.46 17.45
N GLY A 172 -9.28 1.27 17.95
CA GLY A 172 -7.92 1.34 17.40
C GLY A 172 -7.17 0.00 17.47
N LYS A 173 -7.29 -0.74 18.58
CA LYS A 173 -6.75 -2.10 18.70
C LYS A 173 -7.41 -3.07 17.73
N ARG A 174 -8.73 -3.01 17.57
CA ARG A 174 -9.45 -3.86 16.62
C ARG A 174 -9.06 -3.53 15.18
N CYS A 175 -8.89 -2.27 14.83
CA CYS A 175 -8.37 -1.86 13.52
C CYS A 175 -6.97 -2.42 13.26
N HIS A 176 -6.07 -2.42 14.24
CA HIS A 176 -4.74 -3.05 14.09
C HIS A 176 -4.83 -4.55 13.76
N GLN A 177 -5.73 -5.28 14.42
CA GLN A 177 -5.98 -6.70 14.12
C GLN A 177 -6.57 -6.88 12.72
N LEU A 178 -7.58 -6.08 12.37
CA LEU A 178 -8.22 -6.09 11.06
C LEU A 178 -7.24 -5.77 9.93
N GLU A 179 -6.24 -4.91 10.18
CA GLU A 179 -5.20 -4.62 9.20
C GLU A 179 -4.42 -5.89 8.82
N ALA A 180 -4.06 -6.71 9.80
CA ALA A 180 -3.41 -8.00 9.57
C ALA A 180 -4.33 -9.00 8.86
N GLU A 181 -5.60 -9.09 9.27
CA GLU A 181 -6.61 -9.95 8.63
C GLU A 181 -6.83 -9.55 7.16
N LEU A 182 -6.92 -8.24 6.86
CA LEU A 182 -7.10 -7.72 5.51
C LEU A 182 -5.89 -8.01 4.62
N ALA A 183 -4.67 -7.95 5.17
CA ALA A 183 -3.47 -8.33 4.42
C ALA A 183 -3.45 -9.82 4.06
N GLU A 184 -3.92 -10.68 4.96
CA GLU A 184 -4.05 -12.12 4.68
C GLU A 184 -5.12 -12.39 3.62
N VAL A 185 -6.29 -11.74 3.73
CA VAL A 185 -7.34 -11.80 2.70
C VAL A 185 -6.80 -11.33 1.36
N TYR A 186 -6.07 -10.22 1.33
CA TYR A 186 -5.45 -9.68 0.13
C TYR A 186 -4.54 -10.71 -0.54
N ARG A 187 -3.59 -11.26 0.23
CA ARG A 187 -2.64 -12.27 -0.24
C ARG A 187 -3.36 -13.48 -0.82
N ASP A 188 -4.39 -13.97 -0.14
CA ASP A 188 -5.11 -15.17 -0.55
C ASP A 188 -5.98 -14.92 -1.79
N VAL A 189 -6.64 -13.75 -1.88
CA VAL A 189 -7.37 -13.30 -3.08
C VAL A 189 -6.39 -13.14 -4.26
N ALA A 190 -5.24 -12.52 -4.04
CA ALA A 190 -4.20 -12.38 -5.05
C ALA A 190 -3.72 -13.74 -5.57
N ALA A 191 -3.48 -14.70 -4.68
CA ALA A 191 -3.10 -16.05 -5.07
C ALA A 191 -4.16 -16.72 -5.97
N LEU A 192 -5.45 -16.59 -5.62
CA LEU A 192 -6.55 -17.13 -6.44
C LEU A 192 -6.62 -16.47 -7.82
N VAL A 193 -6.49 -15.14 -7.88
CA VAL A 193 -6.53 -14.39 -9.15
C VAL A 193 -5.32 -14.71 -10.03
N ILE A 194 -4.12 -14.75 -9.44
CA ILE A 194 -2.88 -15.11 -10.13
C ILE A 194 -2.99 -16.53 -10.70
N GLU A 195 -3.43 -17.51 -9.92
CA GLU A 195 -3.56 -18.89 -10.35
C GLU A 195 -4.50 -19.03 -11.55
N ARG A 196 -5.64 -18.35 -11.52
CA ARG A 196 -6.61 -18.34 -12.63
C ARG A 196 -6.07 -17.73 -13.92
N ARG A 197 -5.14 -16.77 -13.81
CA ARG A 197 -4.66 -15.97 -14.95
C ARG A 197 -3.29 -16.41 -15.46
N LYS A 198 -2.50 -17.16 -14.68
CA LYS A 198 -1.10 -17.47 -15.03
C LYS A 198 -0.95 -18.19 -16.37
N ALA A 199 -1.91 -19.03 -16.75
CA ALA A 199 -1.88 -19.77 -18.02
C ALA A 199 -2.07 -18.86 -19.26
N GLY A 200 -2.71 -17.70 -19.08
CA GLY A 200 -2.90 -16.70 -20.14
C GLY A 200 -1.79 -15.65 -20.24
N ALA A 201 -0.75 -15.76 -19.42
CA ALA A 201 0.37 -14.82 -19.44
C ALA A 201 1.19 -14.94 -20.74
N ALA A 202 1.76 -13.84 -21.22
CA ALA A 202 2.67 -13.87 -22.37
C ALA A 202 3.96 -14.68 -22.10
N ARG A 203 4.39 -14.73 -20.84
CA ARG A 203 5.55 -15.47 -20.34
C ARG A 203 5.20 -16.20 -19.02
N PRO A 204 4.44 -17.30 -19.09
CA PRO A 204 3.95 -18.01 -17.91
C PRO A 204 5.09 -18.58 -17.04
N GLU A 205 6.26 -18.86 -17.62
CA GLU A 205 7.47 -19.29 -16.93
C GLU A 205 8.01 -18.22 -15.98
N ILE A 206 7.94 -16.94 -16.36
CA ILE A 206 8.37 -15.83 -15.50
C ILE A 206 7.41 -15.70 -14.32
N VAL A 207 6.11 -15.76 -14.60
CA VAL A 207 5.06 -15.70 -13.58
C VAL A 207 5.22 -16.84 -12.57
N ALA A 208 5.48 -18.06 -13.04
CA ALA A 208 5.69 -19.22 -12.17
C ALA A 208 6.88 -19.03 -11.23
N VAL A 209 7.98 -18.46 -11.72
CA VAL A 209 9.16 -18.15 -10.91
C VAL A 209 8.86 -17.06 -9.87
N MET A 210 8.19 -15.97 -10.26
CA MET A 210 7.79 -14.92 -9.31
C MET A 210 6.84 -15.44 -8.23
N ILE A 211 5.89 -16.33 -8.57
CA ILE A 211 5.00 -16.98 -7.60
C ILE A 211 5.81 -17.81 -6.59
N ALA A 212 6.73 -18.65 -7.07
CA ALA A 212 7.55 -19.50 -6.21
C ALA A 212 8.42 -18.66 -5.24
N ASP A 213 8.97 -17.56 -5.73
CA ASP A 213 9.80 -16.66 -4.93
C ASP A 213 8.95 -15.85 -3.93
N TRP A 214 7.74 -15.44 -4.31
CA TRP A 214 6.76 -14.83 -3.39
C TRP A 214 6.30 -15.80 -2.28
N GLN A 215 6.12 -17.08 -2.59
CA GLN A 215 5.79 -18.10 -1.58
C GLN A 215 6.92 -18.28 -0.56
N LYS A 216 8.18 -18.21 -0.99
CA LYS A 216 9.34 -18.20 -0.07
C LYS A 216 9.34 -16.95 0.81
N ALA A 217 9.09 -15.77 0.23
CA ALA A 217 8.98 -14.53 1.00
C ALA A 217 7.80 -14.55 1.98
N SER A 218 6.70 -15.21 1.62
CA SER A 218 5.52 -15.37 2.49
C SER A 218 5.83 -16.14 3.78
N ALA A 219 6.83 -17.03 3.80
CA ALA A 219 7.28 -17.67 5.03
C ALA A 219 7.87 -16.64 6.03
N LEU A 220 8.65 -15.67 5.52
CA LEU A 220 9.14 -14.55 6.33
C LEU A 220 7.98 -13.70 6.85
N SER A 221 6.99 -13.36 6.00
CA SER A 221 5.83 -12.58 6.44
C SER A 221 5.07 -13.26 7.60
N ARG A 222 4.86 -14.58 7.52
CA ARG A 222 4.21 -15.35 8.60
C ARG A 222 4.99 -15.30 9.91
N GLU A 223 6.32 -15.44 9.85
CA GLU A 223 7.15 -15.37 11.05
C GLU A 223 7.14 -13.96 11.65
N LEU A 224 7.24 -12.91 10.82
CA LEU A 224 7.10 -11.52 11.26
C LEU A 224 5.72 -11.24 11.86
N GLY A 225 4.67 -11.93 11.41
CA GLY A 225 3.32 -11.83 11.97
C GLY A 225 3.19 -12.35 13.40
N ARG A 226 4.21 -13.01 13.94
CA ARG A 226 4.28 -13.42 15.34
C ARG A 226 4.81 -12.31 16.26
N PHE A 227 5.26 -11.18 15.71
CA PHE A 227 5.70 -10.01 16.48
C PHE A 227 6.73 -10.39 17.55
N GLU A 228 6.51 -10.03 18.81
CA GLU A 228 7.43 -10.35 19.91
C GLU A 228 7.63 -11.86 20.13
N ALA A 229 6.74 -12.70 19.63
CA ALA A 229 6.83 -14.16 19.65
C ALA A 229 7.47 -14.76 18.38
N ALA A 230 8.03 -13.92 17.51
CA ALA A 230 8.83 -14.36 16.37
C ALA A 230 10.17 -14.94 16.85
N ASP A 231 10.55 -16.07 16.28
CA ASP A 231 11.83 -16.70 16.50
C ASP A 231 12.92 -16.01 15.67
N ARG A 232 13.87 -15.41 16.38
CA ARG A 232 14.96 -14.66 15.78
C ARG A 232 15.81 -15.52 14.84
N ALA A 233 16.13 -16.76 15.23
CA ALA A 233 16.98 -17.64 14.43
C ALA A 233 16.29 -18.02 13.10
N THR A 234 14.99 -18.25 13.16
CA THR A 234 14.13 -18.50 11.99
C THR A 234 14.10 -17.28 11.08
N LEU A 235 13.92 -16.06 11.61
CA LEU A 235 14.01 -14.83 10.82
C LEU A 235 15.38 -14.67 10.15
N GLU A 236 16.48 -14.89 10.88
CA GLU A 236 17.84 -14.81 10.33
C GLU A 236 18.06 -15.82 9.20
N GLY A 237 17.57 -17.06 9.37
CA GLY A 237 17.59 -18.10 8.34
C GLY A 237 16.81 -17.71 7.08
N LEU A 238 15.55 -17.32 7.24
CA LEU A 238 14.69 -16.91 6.13
C LEU A 238 15.26 -15.70 5.36
N VAL A 239 15.78 -14.70 6.08
CA VAL A 239 16.38 -13.52 5.45
C VAL A 239 17.65 -13.88 4.67
N ARG A 240 18.48 -14.78 5.20
CA ARG A 240 19.66 -15.28 4.47
C ARG A 240 19.25 -16.01 3.19
N ASP A 241 18.24 -16.86 3.27
CA ASP A 241 17.76 -17.64 2.12
C ASP A 241 17.15 -16.73 1.03
N LEU A 242 16.38 -15.69 1.42
CA LEU A 242 15.86 -14.70 0.48
C LEU A 242 16.98 -13.84 -0.14
N SER A 243 18.03 -13.55 0.62
CA SER A 243 19.20 -12.85 0.10
C SER A 243 19.93 -13.67 -0.97
N ALA A 244 20.18 -14.94 -0.68
CA ALA A 244 20.80 -15.86 -1.63
C ALA A 244 19.92 -16.07 -2.86
N LEU A 245 18.59 -16.13 -2.70
CA LEU A 245 17.65 -16.19 -3.80
C LEU A 245 17.74 -14.95 -4.70
N SER A 246 17.77 -13.75 -4.12
CA SER A 246 17.93 -12.51 -4.88
C SER A 246 19.23 -12.48 -5.69
N ASP A 247 20.35 -12.89 -5.08
CA ASP A 247 21.64 -12.96 -5.77
C ASP A 247 21.63 -14.02 -6.88
N GLU A 248 21.01 -15.18 -6.64
CA GLU A 248 20.81 -16.24 -7.64
C GLU A 248 19.97 -15.75 -8.82
N ARG A 249 18.89 -15.02 -8.57
CA ARG A 249 18.04 -14.44 -9.62
C ARG A 249 18.79 -13.40 -10.45
N LYS A 250 19.55 -12.50 -9.82
CA LYS A 250 20.41 -11.56 -10.55
C LYS A 250 21.46 -12.28 -11.41
N ALA A 251 22.01 -13.39 -10.91
CA ALA A 251 23.06 -14.13 -11.58
C ALA A 251 22.54 -15.06 -12.69
N ASN A 252 21.32 -15.59 -12.61
CA ASN A 252 20.86 -16.69 -13.46
C ASN A 252 19.50 -16.48 -14.15
N PHE A 253 18.69 -15.51 -13.71
CA PHE A 253 17.36 -15.30 -14.28
C PHE A 253 17.45 -14.42 -15.53
N GLU A 254 17.36 -15.04 -16.70
CA GLU A 254 17.52 -14.38 -17.99
C GLU A 254 16.67 -13.10 -18.18
N PRO A 255 15.40 -13.05 -17.72
CA PRO A 255 14.58 -11.84 -17.79
C PRO A 255 15.13 -10.64 -17.03
N LEU A 256 16.05 -10.83 -16.07
CA LEU A 256 16.75 -9.73 -15.41
C LEU A 256 18.02 -9.28 -16.16
N LYS A 257 18.59 -10.14 -17.01
CA LYS A 257 19.82 -9.88 -17.75
C LYS A 257 19.58 -9.20 -19.08
N GLN A 258 18.58 -9.66 -19.83
CA GLN A 258 18.30 -9.18 -21.18
C GLN A 258 17.05 -8.30 -21.17
N ALA A 259 17.25 -6.98 -21.28
CA ALA A 259 16.20 -5.96 -21.34
C ALA A 259 15.12 -6.14 -20.25
N PRO A 260 15.48 -5.96 -18.96
CA PRO A 260 14.59 -6.28 -17.87
C PRO A 260 13.34 -5.43 -17.90
N GLN A 261 12.19 -6.10 -18.00
CA GLN A 261 10.88 -5.48 -17.85
C GLN A 261 10.83 -4.78 -16.49
N ALA A 262 10.36 -3.53 -16.46
CA ALA A 262 10.43 -2.69 -15.26
C ALA A 262 9.78 -3.35 -14.03
N ILE A 263 8.70 -4.10 -14.25
CA ILE A 263 7.99 -4.85 -13.21
C ILE A 263 8.86 -5.97 -12.62
N VAL A 264 9.52 -6.76 -13.47
CA VAL A 264 10.40 -7.87 -13.05
C VAL A 264 11.61 -7.31 -12.31
N LYS A 265 12.21 -6.24 -12.84
CA LYS A 265 13.32 -5.54 -12.19
C LYS A 265 12.93 -5.05 -10.79
N ARG A 266 11.79 -4.36 -10.67
CA ARG A 266 11.30 -3.84 -9.39
C ARG A 266 11.04 -4.96 -8.38
N PHE A 267 10.44 -6.06 -8.82
CA PHE A 267 10.17 -7.21 -7.95
C PHE A 267 11.44 -7.77 -7.29
N TYR A 268 12.49 -7.98 -8.08
CA TYR A 268 13.72 -8.61 -7.57
C TYR A 268 14.71 -7.62 -6.96
N GLU A 269 14.99 -6.51 -7.64
CA GLU A 269 16.04 -5.59 -7.22
C GLU A 269 15.58 -4.60 -6.15
N THR A 270 14.32 -4.20 -6.14
CA THR A 270 13.80 -3.23 -5.16
C THR A 270 13.06 -3.95 -4.04
N THR A 271 11.96 -4.64 -4.36
CA THR A 271 11.10 -5.23 -3.33
C THR A 271 11.78 -6.38 -2.60
N LEU A 272 12.24 -7.42 -3.32
CA LEU A 272 12.86 -8.59 -2.67
C LEU A 272 14.20 -8.25 -2.03
N GLN A 273 15.09 -7.56 -2.75
CA GLN A 273 16.43 -7.25 -2.25
C GLN A 273 16.44 -6.13 -1.22
N ASP A 274 16.02 -4.93 -1.61
CA ASP A 274 16.29 -3.73 -0.80
C ASP A 274 15.27 -3.60 0.33
N ASP A 275 13.99 -3.70 0.01
CA ASP A 275 12.90 -3.43 0.95
C ASP A 275 12.61 -4.61 1.89
N ILE A 276 12.91 -5.84 1.47
CA ILE A 276 12.74 -7.06 2.29
C ILE A 276 14.10 -7.55 2.84
N ALA A 277 14.97 -8.10 2.01
CA ALA A 277 16.14 -8.85 2.49
C ALA A 277 17.19 -7.95 3.16
N ALA A 278 17.60 -6.86 2.52
CA ALA A 278 18.60 -5.92 3.04
C ALA A 278 18.07 -5.17 4.25
N LYS A 279 16.80 -4.70 4.19
CA LYS A 279 16.13 -4.06 5.33
C LYS A 279 16.09 -4.99 6.54
N MET A 280 15.63 -6.23 6.41
CA MET A 280 15.57 -7.18 7.52
C MET A 280 16.95 -7.56 8.05
N ARG A 281 17.93 -7.75 7.17
CA ARG A 281 19.31 -8.02 7.61
C ARG A 281 19.87 -6.87 8.45
N ARG A 282 19.58 -5.62 8.07
CA ARG A 282 19.95 -4.43 8.84
C ARG A 282 19.26 -4.44 10.21
N LEU A 283 17.94 -4.62 10.23
CA LEU A 283 17.13 -4.63 11.46
C LEU A 283 17.63 -5.68 12.46
N LEU A 284 17.83 -6.92 12.01
CA LEU A 284 18.30 -8.02 12.87
C LEU A 284 19.74 -7.78 13.39
N ARG A 285 20.62 -7.23 12.56
CA ARG A 285 22.00 -6.88 12.94
C ARG A 285 22.05 -5.77 13.99
N GLU A 286 21.15 -4.79 13.89
CA GLU A 286 21.08 -3.65 14.81
C GLU A 286 20.45 -4.04 16.15
N ALA A 287 19.44 -4.91 16.15
CA ALA A 287 18.81 -5.42 17.36
C ALA A 287 19.65 -6.48 18.08
N LYS A 288 20.85 -6.15 18.57
CA LYS A 288 21.78 -7.13 19.18
C LYS A 288 21.34 -7.72 20.52
N THR A 289 20.29 -7.17 21.14
CA THR A 289 19.82 -7.59 22.47
C THR A 289 18.35 -8.04 22.40
N PRO A 290 17.88 -8.89 23.33
CA PRO A 290 16.47 -9.27 23.40
C PRO A 290 15.53 -8.07 23.51
N LYS A 291 15.94 -7.04 24.27
CA LYS A 291 15.17 -5.80 24.41
C LYS A 291 15.05 -5.05 23.08
N ALA A 292 16.16 -4.84 22.37
CA ALA A 292 16.14 -4.16 21.08
C ALA A 292 15.33 -4.93 20.04
N PHE A 293 15.37 -6.27 20.06
CA PHE A 293 14.55 -7.10 19.19
C PHE A 293 13.05 -6.92 19.49
N LYS A 294 12.65 -6.94 20.76
CA LYS A 294 11.25 -6.67 21.16
C LYS A 294 10.78 -5.30 20.72
N GLU A 295 11.63 -4.28 20.77
CA GLU A 295 11.30 -2.93 20.29
C GLU A 295 11.01 -2.88 18.78
N LEU A 296 11.75 -3.65 17.97
CA LEU A 296 11.47 -3.80 16.53
C LEU A 296 10.20 -4.62 16.27
N ALA A 297 10.02 -5.67 17.06
CA ALA A 297 8.96 -6.66 16.92
C ALA A 297 7.64 -6.26 17.60
N GLN A 298 7.49 -5.00 18.02
CA GLN A 298 6.29 -4.55 18.72
C GLN A 298 5.04 -4.78 17.88
N ASP A 299 4.03 -5.37 18.51
CA ASP A 299 2.70 -5.53 17.95
C ASP A 299 1.95 -4.20 18.02
N ARG A 300 2.25 -3.32 17.06
CA ARG A 300 1.70 -1.97 16.97
C ARG A 300 1.61 -1.51 15.51
N PRO A 301 0.73 -0.55 15.20
CA PRO A 301 0.67 0.05 13.87
C PRO A 301 2.01 0.67 13.49
N ARG A 302 2.37 0.54 12.21
CA ARG A 302 3.60 1.10 11.61
C ARG A 302 4.91 0.57 12.23
N SER A 303 4.89 -0.64 12.78
CA SER A 303 6.13 -1.32 13.20
C SER A 303 7.02 -1.69 12.00
N GLU A 304 8.30 -1.94 12.24
CA GLU A 304 9.23 -2.35 11.18
C GLU A 304 8.88 -3.71 10.61
N PHE A 305 8.43 -4.65 11.46
CA PHE A 305 7.92 -5.95 11.02
C PHE A 305 6.72 -5.78 10.10
N TRP A 306 5.79 -4.90 10.46
CA TRP A 306 4.64 -4.62 9.61
C TRP A 306 5.04 -3.99 8.27
N ALA A 307 6.00 -3.06 8.27
CA ALA A 307 6.50 -2.44 7.05
C ALA A 307 7.07 -3.48 6.07
N VAL A 308 7.84 -4.45 6.55
CA VAL A 308 8.38 -5.53 5.70
C VAL A 308 7.28 -6.50 5.26
N ARG A 309 6.34 -6.86 6.15
CA ARG A 309 5.19 -7.69 5.77
C ARG A 309 4.39 -7.06 4.63
N ARG A 310 4.21 -5.75 4.63
CA ARG A 310 3.48 -5.04 3.57
C ARG A 310 4.13 -5.22 2.19
N GLU A 311 5.46 -5.23 2.10
CA GLU A 311 6.20 -5.52 0.87
C GLU A 311 5.88 -6.90 0.32
N ILE A 312 5.79 -7.90 1.21
CA ILE A 312 5.54 -9.29 0.86
C ILE A 312 4.05 -9.53 0.54
N ASP A 313 3.15 -9.00 1.37
CA ASP A 313 1.72 -9.33 1.34
C ASP A 313 0.95 -8.50 0.30
N TYR A 314 1.43 -7.31 -0.07
CA TYR A 314 0.79 -6.43 -1.06
C TYR A 314 1.64 -6.20 -2.31
N PHE A 315 2.88 -5.72 -2.14
CA PHE A 315 3.66 -5.22 -3.28
C PHE A 315 4.19 -6.33 -4.20
N MET A 316 4.64 -7.46 -3.65
CA MET A 316 5.03 -8.64 -4.43
C MET A 316 3.87 -9.20 -5.27
N PRO A 317 2.68 -9.52 -4.70
CA PRO A 317 1.55 -9.99 -5.50
C PRO A 317 1.07 -8.93 -6.49
N ASP A 318 1.13 -7.64 -6.15
CA ASP A 318 0.78 -6.55 -7.07
C ASP A 318 1.68 -6.49 -8.29
N ALA A 319 2.98 -6.75 -8.13
CA ALA A 319 3.90 -6.84 -9.25
C ALA A 319 3.54 -8.03 -10.16
N ILE A 320 3.19 -9.19 -9.59
CA ILE A 320 2.74 -10.36 -10.37
C ILE A 320 1.43 -10.05 -11.11
N LEU A 321 0.44 -9.48 -10.43
CA LEU A 321 -0.83 -9.08 -11.02
C LEU A 321 -0.63 -8.04 -12.11
N SER A 322 0.25 -7.05 -11.90
CA SER A 322 0.58 -6.04 -12.89
C SER A 322 1.27 -6.65 -14.11
N TYR A 323 2.16 -7.61 -13.90
CA TYR A 323 2.82 -8.37 -14.97
C TYR A 323 1.81 -9.09 -15.85
N LEU A 324 0.82 -9.73 -15.23
CA LEU A 324 -0.26 -10.44 -15.92
C LEU A 324 -1.14 -9.51 -16.77
N ARG A 325 -1.24 -8.22 -16.41
CA ARG A 325 -2.01 -7.20 -17.16
C ARG A 325 -1.20 -6.59 -18.30
N ASN A 326 0.04 -6.22 -17.99
CA ASN A 326 0.94 -5.47 -18.86
C ASN A 326 2.34 -6.11 -18.81
N PRO A 327 2.62 -7.11 -19.67
CA PRO A 327 3.92 -7.77 -19.71
C PRO A 327 5.01 -6.92 -20.40
N GLY A 328 4.74 -5.65 -20.69
CA GLY A 328 5.62 -4.71 -21.40
C GLY A 328 6.46 -3.87 -20.45
#